data_AF-A0AB39WAI8-F1
#
_entry.id   AF-A0AB39WAI8-F1
#
_cell.length_a   1.000
_cell.length_b   1.000
_cell.length_c   1.000
_cell.angle_alpha   90.00
_cell.angle_beta   90.00
_cell.angle_gamma   90.00
#
_symmetry.space_group_name_H-M   'P 1'
#
loop_
_entity.id
_entity.type
_entity.pdbx_description
1 polymer ?
#
loop_
_entity_poly.entity_id
_entity_poly.type
_entity_poly.pdbx_seq_one_letter_code
_entity_poly.pdbx_strand_id
1 'polypeptide(L)' 'METIRLEFQPNIKAKILELLSSFSSDELKIVQEEAQLDSNKRKVDIAYAKLKSGAEKMHTVEEADAILDQTFSEYDS' A
#
# COMPACT_ATOMS: atom_id res chain seq x y z
N MET A 1 4.88 -20.93 16.71
CA MET A 1 3.88 -19.96 17.21
C MET A 1 2.57 -20.29 16.53
N GLU A 2 1.50 -20.39 17.32
CA GLU A 2 0.15 -20.59 16.76
C GLU A 2 -0.36 -19.25 16.21
N THR A 3 -1.11 -19.29 15.11
CA THR A 3 -1.64 -18.09 14.44
C THR A 3 -3.14 -18.19 14.33
N ILE A 4 -3.85 -17.10 14.64
CA ILE A 4 -5.30 -17.01 14.55
C ILE A 4 -5.64 -15.83 13.63
N ARG A 5 -6.57 -16.04 12.69
CA ARG A 5 -7.15 -14.99 11.85
C ARG A 5 -8.49 -14.57 12.46
N LEU A 6 -8.70 -13.28 12.62
CA LEU A 6 -9.92 -12.72 13.18
C LEU A 6 -10.67 -11.96 12.09
N GLU A 7 -11.89 -12.40 11.78
CA GLU A 7 -12.83 -11.63 10.98
C GLU A 7 -13.77 -10.86 11.90
N PHE A 8 -13.85 -9.55 11.74
CA PHE A 8 -14.63 -8.69 12.63
C PHE A 8 -15.18 -7.47 11.91
N GLN A 9 -16.25 -6.91 12.47
CA GLN A 9 -16.85 -5.68 11.97
C GLN A 9 -15.95 -4.46 12.26
N PRO A 10 -15.82 -3.46 11.35
CA PRO A 10 -14.90 -2.33 11.53
C PRO A 10 -15.10 -1.53 12.82
N ASN A 11 -16.35 -1.42 13.29
CA ASN A 11 -16.71 -0.67 14.50
C ASN A 11 -16.14 -1.28 15.80
N ILE A 12 -15.76 -2.56 15.80
CA ILE A 12 -15.13 -3.23 16.96
C ILE A 12 -13.61 -3.32 16.85
N LYS A 13 -13.01 -2.89 15.73
CA LYS A 13 -11.54 -2.92 15.50
C LYS A 13 -10.75 -2.32 16.65
N ALA A 14 -11.15 -1.13 17.11
CA ALA A 14 -10.45 -0.43 18.18
C ALA A 14 -10.46 -1.23 19.50
N LYS A 15 -11.61 -1.83 19.86
CA LYS A 15 -11.76 -2.65 21.07
C LYS A 15 -10.90 -3.92 21.00
N ILE A 16 -10.86 -4.56 19.83
CA ILE A 16 -10.03 -5.74 19.61
C ILE A 16 -8.55 -5.38 19.73
N LEU A 17 -8.11 -4.29 19.08
CA LEU A 17 -6.72 -3.85 19.17
C LEU A 17 -6.34 -3.48 20.61
N GLU A 18 -7.21 -2.81 21.36
CA GLU A 18 -6.99 -2.49 22.77
C GLU A 18 -6.82 -3.75 23.63
N LEU A 19 -7.70 -4.75 23.45
CA LEU A 19 -7.59 -6.04 24.13
C LEU A 19 -6.29 -6.76 23.76
N LEU A 20 -5.93 -6.81 22.48
CA LEU A 20 -4.71 -7.49 22.03
C LEU A 20 -3.44 -6.75 22.46
N SER A 21 -3.52 -5.44 22.66
CA SER A 21 -2.40 -4.61 23.12
C SER A 21 -2.12 -4.76 24.63
N SER A 22 -2.97 -5.47 25.39
CA SER A 22 -2.69 -5.77 26.79
C SER A 22 -1.63 -6.87 26.99
N PHE A 23 -1.37 -7.66 25.95
CA PHE A 23 -0.33 -8.68 25.94
C PHE A 23 1.02 -8.06 25.59
N SER A 24 2.11 -8.61 26.13
CA SER A 24 3.45 -8.16 25.76
C SER A 24 3.80 -8.57 24.32
N SER A 25 4.73 -7.84 23.70
CA SER A 25 5.22 -8.14 22.35
C SER A 25 5.90 -9.51 22.22
N ASP A 26 6.35 -10.08 23.34
CA ASP A 26 6.97 -11.40 23.41
C ASP A 26 5.91 -12.52 23.46
N GLU A 27 4.70 -12.22 23.96
CA GLU A 27 3.57 -13.15 24.05
C GLU A 27 2.68 -13.12 22.80
N LEU A 28 2.43 -11.93 22.24
CA LEU A 28 1.51 -11.75 21.12
C LEU A 28 2.03 -10.73 20.11
N LYS A 29 2.13 -11.19 18.85
CA LYS A 29 2.50 -10.34 17.73
C LYS A 29 1.27 -10.02 16.88
N ILE A 30 0.83 -8.77 16.88
CA ILE A 30 -0.22 -8.29 15.98
C ILE A 30 0.40 -8.11 14.59
N VAL A 31 0.08 -9.02 13.68
CA VAL A 31 0.46 -8.93 12.27
C VAL A 31 -0.73 -8.43 11.47
N GLN A 32 -0.66 -7.19 10.98
CA GLN A 32 -1.65 -6.68 10.04
C GLN A 32 -1.31 -7.19 8.64
N GLU A 33 -2.17 -8.02 8.07
CA GLU A 33 -1.97 -8.60 6.74
C GLU A 33 -1.78 -7.52 5.65
N GLU A 34 -2.41 -6.36 5.81
CA GLU A 34 -2.28 -5.24 4.89
C GLU A 34 -1.65 -4.00 5.55
N ALA A 35 -0.50 -4.16 6.20
CA ALA A 35 0.23 -3.05 6.82
C ALA A 35 0.51 -1.87 5.86
N GLN A 36 0.50 -2.13 4.55
CA GLN A 36 0.68 -1.10 3.52
C GLN A 36 -0.62 -0.54 2.95
N LEU A 37 -1.81 -0.99 3.36
CA LEU A 37 -3.06 -0.51 2.78
C LEU A 37 -3.21 1.01 2.95
N ASP A 38 -2.99 1.52 4.15
CA ASP A 38 -3.14 2.94 4.45
C ASP A 38 -2.08 3.79 3.74
N SER A 39 -0.84 3.29 3.63
CA SER A 39 0.22 3.99 2.89
C SER A 39 -0.04 3.96 1.38
N ASN A 40 -0.58 2.86 0.85
CA ASN A 40 -0.96 2.73 -0.55
C ASN A 40 -2.16 3.61 -0.90
N LYS A 41 -3.18 3.71 -0.03
CA LYS A 41 -4.28 4.67 -0.20
C LYS A 41 -3.76 6.11 -0.32
N ARG A 42 -2.87 6.53 0.58
CA ARG A 42 -2.26 7.86 0.53
C ARG A 42 -1.48 8.10 -0.77
N LYS A 43 -0.73 7.10 -1.27
CA LYS A 43 -0.01 7.21 -2.54
C LYS A 43 -0.98 7.41 -3.71
N VAL A 44 -2.08 6.66 -3.74
CA VAL A 44 -3.13 6.79 -4.76
C VAL A 44 -3.78 8.17 -4.69
N ASP A 45 -4.12 8.66 -3.51
CA ASP A 45 -4.73 9.99 -3.33
C ASP A 45 -3.79 11.11 -3.82
N ILE A 46 -2.49 11.01 -3.53
CA ILE A 46 -1.48 11.96 -4.00
C ILE A 46 -1.37 11.91 -5.53
N ALA A 47 -1.28 10.72 -6.12
CA ALA A 47 -1.19 10.55 -7.57
C ALA A 47 -2.45 11.13 -8.26
N TYR A 48 -3.64 10.84 -7.72
CA TYR A 48 -4.89 11.38 -8.23
C TYR A 48 -4.95 12.91 -8.14
N ALA A 49 -4.51 13.49 -7.03
CA ALA A 49 -4.45 14.95 -6.87
C ALA A 49 -3.51 15.59 -7.90
N LYS A 50 -2.35 14.97 -8.19
CA LYS A 50 -1.43 15.43 -9.22
C LYS A 50 -2.02 15.33 -10.63
N LEU A 51 -2.66 14.21 -10.97
CA LEU A 51 -3.37 14.05 -12.24
C LEU A 51 -4.46 15.11 -12.42
N LYS A 52 -5.26 15.35 -11.37
CA LYS A 52 -6.32 16.36 -11.37
C LYS A 52 -5.79 17.79 -11.49
N SER A 53 -4.60 18.06 -10.95
CA SER A 53 -3.95 19.37 -11.06
C SER A 53 -3.40 19.68 -12.45
N GLY A 54 -3.31 18.68 -13.35
CA GLY A 54 -2.72 18.83 -14.67
C GLY A 54 -1.18 18.97 -14.66
N ALA A 55 -0.54 18.75 -13.51
CA ALA A 55 0.92 18.82 -13.36
C ALA A 55 1.66 17.59 -13.92
N GLU A 56 0.93 16.52 -14.24
CA GLU A 56 1.50 15.28 -14.77
C GLU A 56 1.40 15.24 -16.29
N LYS A 57 2.46 14.75 -16.95
CA LYS A 57 2.41 14.42 -18.38
C LYS A 57 1.63 13.14 -18.56
N MET A 58 0.61 13.21 -19.41
CA MET A 58 -0.11 12.03 -19.88
C MET A 58 0.60 11.49 -21.11
N HIS A 59 0.81 10.19 -21.14
CA HIS A 59 1.36 9.48 -22.29
C HIS A 59 0.32 8.50 -22.81
N THR A 60 0.30 8.25 -24.12
CA THR A 60 -0.42 7.09 -24.64
C THR A 60 0.33 5.81 -24.26
N VAL A 61 -0.33 4.66 -24.45
CA VAL A 61 0.30 3.36 -24.17
C VAL A 61 1.53 3.17 -25.07
N GLU A 62 1.43 3.57 -26.33
CA GLU A 62 2.51 3.46 -27.33
C GLU A 62 3.68 4.40 -27.01
N GLU A 63 3.40 5.63 -26.55
CA GLU A 63 4.45 6.55 -26.10
C GLU A 63 5.18 6.02 -24.86
N ALA A 64 4.43 5.44 -23.91
CA ALA A 64 5.02 4.83 -22.73
C ALA A 64 5.90 3.62 -23.08
N ASP A 65 5.46 2.79 -24.02
CA ASP A 65 6.22 1.63 -24.52
C ASP A 65 7.54 2.07 -25.16
N ALA A 66 7.51 3.07 -26.04
CA ALA A 66 8.72 3.60 -26.67
C ALA A 66 9.70 4.22 -25.66
N ILE A 67 9.21 4.91 -24.62
CA ILE A 67 10.05 5.46 -23.55
C ILE A 67 10.73 4.32 -22.77
N LEU A 68 10.00 3.25 -22.47
CA LEU A 68 10.53 2.09 -21.76
C LEU A 68 11.61 1.39 -22.61
N ASP A 69 11.36 1.14 -23.89
CA ASP A 69 12.30 0.52 -24.81
C ASP A 69 13.60 1.32 -24.94
N GLN A 70 13.48 2.65 -25.07
CA GLN A 70 14.65 3.54 -25.07
C GLN A 70 15.42 3.42 -23.75
N THR A 71 14.70 3.49 -22.62
CA THR A 71 15.32 3.42 -21.29
C THR A 71 16.07 2.10 -21.11
N PHE A 72 15.46 0.96 -21.44
CA PHE A 72 16.13 -0.33 -21.31
C PHE A 72 17.34 -0.45 -22.25
N SER A 73 17.24 0.07 -23.47
CA SER A 73 18.36 0.10 -24.43
C SER A 73 19.57 0.88 -23.91
N GLU A 74 19.36 1.90 -23.07
CA GLU A 74 20.44 2.67 -22.44
C GLU A 74 21.20 1.87 -21.36
N TYR A 75 20.60 0.80 -20.81
CA TYR A 75 21.18 -0.01 -19.73
C TYR A 75 21.61 -1.43 -20.16
N ASP A 76 21.27 -1.87 -21.38
CA ASP A 76 21.64 -3.19 -21.94
C ASP A 76 23.08 -3.23 -22.51
N SER A 77 23.97 -2.34 -22.03
CA SER A 77 25.40 -2.26 -22.41
C SER A 77 26.26 -3.32 -21.74
#